data_AF-A0A5N6KCI9-F1
#
_entry.id   AF-A0A5N6KCI9-F1
#
_cell.length_a   1.000
_cell.length_b   1.000
_cell.length_c   1.000
_cell.angle_alpha   90.00
_cell.angle_beta   90.00
_cell.angle_gamma   90.00
#
_symmetry.space_group_name_H-M   'P 1'
#
loop_
_entity.id
_entity.type
_entity.pdbx_description
1 polymer ?
#
loop_
_entity_poly.entity_id
_entity_poly.type
_entity_poly.pdbx_seq_one_letter_code
_entity_poly.pdbx_strand_id
1 'polypeptide(L)'
;MHYGKAIIAQHLGVTEDAEEVGVIWKKIYENFIEALDAHDNGISVYDPKGISAAGLEKKFSDGGFSLGAMVSRLNPNWNDPTPSDPVEAQKAEDEKFLVASTRMGEEFSRDLDYYAKSWLPARAIVQQAYAKRLQYDSKGRILVFDGQSVPWKDHLYTLEDQENSENKVLYVLYPETPRPDAKWRIQCVPVTKDSFQSRKPLPEAWRGFRDEELSQITGIPGGVFVHAAGFIGGNTTFEGASQMAATAVDL
;
A
#
# COMPACT_ATOMS: atom_id res chain seq x y z
N MET A 1 -18.22 -21.73 11.33
CA MET A 1 -19.01 -21.02 10.30
C MET A 1 -18.03 -20.12 9.54
N HIS A 2 -17.82 -20.32 8.23
CA HIS A 2 -16.84 -19.53 7.45
C HIS A 2 -17.57 -18.76 6.33
N TYR A 3 -17.89 -17.49 6.56
CA TYR A 3 -18.66 -16.66 5.61
C TYR A 3 -17.82 -15.71 4.77
N GLY A 4 -16.48 -15.76 4.86
CA GLY A 4 -15.62 -14.78 4.19
C GLY A 4 -15.93 -14.65 2.69
N LYS A 5 -15.99 -15.77 1.97
CA LYS A 5 -16.34 -15.77 0.53
C LYS A 5 -17.78 -15.34 0.27
N ALA A 6 -18.74 -15.83 1.06
CA ALA A 6 -20.15 -15.44 0.95
C ALA A 6 -20.36 -13.92 1.09
N ILE A 7 -19.71 -13.29 2.07
CA ILE A 7 -19.79 -11.84 2.29
C ILE A 7 -19.21 -11.08 1.09
N ILE A 8 -18.06 -11.53 0.57
CA ILE A 8 -17.41 -10.91 -0.59
C ILE A 8 -18.28 -11.08 -1.84
N ALA A 9 -18.79 -12.27 -2.10
CA ALA A 9 -19.65 -12.57 -3.24
C ALA A 9 -20.93 -11.73 -3.23
N GLN A 10 -21.57 -11.64 -2.06
CA GLN A 10 -22.74 -10.77 -1.87
C GLN A 10 -22.40 -9.29 -2.12
N HIS A 11 -21.25 -8.82 -1.64
CA HIS A 11 -20.81 -7.44 -1.83
C HIS A 11 -20.52 -7.11 -3.31
N LEU A 12 -19.96 -8.07 -4.05
CA LEU A 12 -19.65 -7.94 -5.48
C LEU A 12 -20.87 -8.17 -6.39
N GLY A 13 -21.92 -8.84 -5.87
CA GLY A 13 -23.08 -9.25 -6.68
C GLY A 13 -22.78 -10.42 -7.61
N VAL A 14 -21.86 -11.32 -7.24
CA VAL A 14 -21.44 -12.49 -8.02
C VAL A 14 -21.59 -13.78 -7.20
N THR A 15 -21.30 -14.93 -7.81
CA THR A 15 -21.32 -16.24 -7.13
C THR A 15 -20.06 -16.46 -6.29
N GLU A 16 -20.13 -17.28 -5.24
CA GLU A 16 -18.99 -17.55 -4.34
C GLU A 16 -17.79 -18.24 -5.01
N ASP A 17 -18.01 -18.91 -6.14
CA ASP A 17 -17.01 -19.60 -6.95
C ASP A 17 -16.34 -18.69 -8.00
N ALA A 18 -16.79 -17.44 -8.15
CA ALA A 18 -16.18 -16.48 -9.05
C ALA A 18 -14.70 -16.23 -8.69
N GLU A 19 -13.83 -16.08 -9.70
CA GLU A 19 -12.39 -15.96 -9.50
C GLU A 19 -12.04 -14.74 -8.64
N GLU A 20 -12.71 -13.62 -8.88
CA GLU A 20 -12.57 -12.37 -8.15
C GLU A 20 -12.85 -12.51 -6.65
N VAL A 21 -13.80 -13.37 -6.28
CA VAL A 21 -14.09 -13.67 -4.86
C VAL A 21 -12.90 -14.36 -4.23
N GLY A 22 -12.33 -15.36 -4.90
CA GLY A 22 -11.14 -16.07 -4.42
C GLY A 22 -9.93 -15.16 -4.27
N VAL A 23 -9.73 -14.23 -5.21
CA VAL A 23 -8.67 -13.23 -5.15
C VAL A 23 -8.86 -12.27 -3.98
N ILE A 24 -10.03 -11.63 -3.88
CA ILE A 24 -10.28 -10.62 -2.85
C ILE A 24 -10.26 -11.27 -1.47
N TRP A 25 -10.78 -12.50 -1.35
CA TRP A 25 -10.74 -13.25 -0.10
C TRP A 25 -9.30 -13.44 0.42
N LYS A 26 -8.36 -13.83 -0.44
CA LYS A 26 -6.94 -13.93 -0.07
C LYS A 26 -6.39 -12.58 0.38
N LYS A 27 -6.72 -11.50 -0.34
CA LYS A 27 -6.22 -10.16 0.00
C LYS A 27 -6.76 -9.63 1.32
N ILE A 28 -8.05 -9.82 1.59
CA ILE A 28 -8.65 -9.48 2.87
C ILE A 28 -8.04 -10.33 3.99
N TYR A 29 -7.80 -11.62 3.75
CA TYR A 29 -7.14 -12.45 4.75
C TYR A 29 -5.73 -11.93 5.06
N GLU A 30 -4.88 -11.80 4.03
CA GLU A 30 -3.48 -11.37 4.14
C GLU A 30 -3.33 -9.97 4.78
N ASN A 31 -4.19 -9.00 4.42
CA ASN A 31 -3.97 -7.60 4.76
C ASN A 31 -4.85 -7.09 5.92
N PHE A 32 -5.85 -7.87 6.36
CA PHE A 32 -6.76 -7.48 7.44
C PHE A 32 -6.87 -8.56 8.51
N ILE A 33 -7.22 -9.80 8.13
CA ILE A 33 -7.58 -10.85 9.09
C ILE A 33 -6.34 -11.45 9.76
N GLU A 34 -5.25 -11.70 9.01
CA GLU A 34 -4.06 -12.38 9.52
C GLU A 34 -3.44 -11.65 10.73
N ALA A 35 -3.24 -10.34 10.62
CA ALA A 35 -2.68 -9.54 11.71
C ALA A 35 -3.61 -9.48 12.94
N LEU A 36 -4.93 -9.48 12.71
CA LEU A 36 -5.92 -9.50 13.80
C LEU A 36 -5.90 -10.85 14.52
N ASP A 37 -5.92 -11.96 13.78
CA ASP A 37 -5.88 -13.33 14.31
C ASP A 37 -4.56 -13.62 15.04
N ALA A 38 -3.43 -13.21 14.46
CA ALA A 38 -2.12 -13.34 15.09
C ALA A 38 -2.06 -12.57 16.42
N HIS A 39 -2.59 -11.34 16.45
CA HIS A 39 -2.64 -10.53 17.68
C HIS A 39 -3.52 -11.17 18.76
N ASP A 40 -4.71 -11.65 18.39
CA ASP A 40 -5.65 -12.30 19.33
C ASP A 40 -5.06 -13.59 19.92
N ASN A 41 -4.35 -14.37 19.09
CA ASN A 41 -3.68 -15.59 19.51
C ASN A 41 -2.31 -15.37 20.18
N GLY A 42 -1.90 -14.11 20.41
CA GLY A 42 -0.63 -13.79 21.08
C GLY A 42 0.62 -14.12 20.28
N ILE A 43 0.51 -14.21 18.94
CA ILE A 43 1.63 -14.48 18.04
C ILE A 43 2.44 -13.19 17.84
N SER A 44 3.74 -13.27 18.13
CA SER A 44 4.67 -12.18 17.88
C SER A 44 5.09 -12.14 16.41
N VAL A 45 5.19 -10.94 15.82
CA VAL A 45 5.62 -10.74 14.42
C VAL A 45 7.00 -11.35 14.14
N TYR A 46 7.90 -11.27 15.12
CA TYR A 46 9.23 -11.89 15.08
C TYR A 46 9.47 -12.68 16.36
N ASP A 47 10.33 -13.69 16.31
CA ASP A 47 10.75 -14.44 17.50
C ASP A 47 11.44 -13.49 18.51
N PRO A 48 10.87 -13.32 19.73
CA PRO A 48 11.45 -12.44 20.75
C PRO A 48 12.88 -12.84 21.13
N LYS A 49 13.22 -14.14 21.10
CA LYS A 49 14.56 -14.62 21.41
C LYS A 49 15.55 -14.22 20.32
N GLY A 50 15.16 -14.38 19.06
CA GLY A 50 15.96 -13.94 17.91
C GLY A 50 16.24 -12.43 17.94
N ILE A 51 15.23 -11.61 18.21
CA ILE A 51 15.38 -10.15 18.35
C ILE A 51 16.36 -9.79 19.47
N SER A 52 16.21 -10.41 20.64
CA SER A 52 17.09 -10.17 21.79
C SER A 52 18.53 -10.61 21.50
N ALA A 53 18.73 -11.78 20.89
CA ALA A 53 20.06 -12.29 20.54
C ALA A 53 20.77 -11.43 19.49
N ALA A 54 20.01 -10.81 18.58
CA ALA A 54 20.54 -9.86 17.59
C ALA A 54 20.80 -8.46 18.16
N GLY A 55 20.47 -8.20 19.42
CA GLY A 55 20.58 -6.86 20.03
C GLY A 55 19.71 -5.81 19.36
N LEU A 56 18.59 -6.23 18.75
CA LEU A 56 17.68 -5.34 18.05
C LEU A 56 16.61 -4.81 19.01
N GLU A 57 16.36 -3.51 18.95
CA GLU A 57 15.34 -2.83 19.75
C GLU A 57 14.37 -2.07 18.84
N LYS A 58 13.10 -1.97 19.29
CA LYS A 58 12.11 -1.11 18.61
C LYS A 58 12.56 0.35 18.72
N LYS A 59 12.61 1.04 17.57
CA LYS A 59 12.93 2.48 17.54
C LYS A 59 11.81 3.38 18.06
N PHE A 60 10.58 2.88 18.10
CA PHE A 60 9.41 3.57 18.62
C PHE A 60 8.37 2.56 19.13
N SER A 61 7.49 3.00 20.02
CA SER A 61 6.35 2.21 20.49
C SER A 61 5.14 2.42 19.58
N ASP A 62 4.51 1.32 19.17
CA ASP A 62 3.35 1.27 18.28
C ASP A 62 2.12 0.60 18.92
N GLY A 63 2.25 0.07 20.14
CA GLY A 63 1.21 -0.71 20.80
C GLY A 63 -0.08 0.06 21.08
N GLY A 64 -0.01 1.40 21.12
CA GLY A 64 -1.19 2.26 21.24
C GLY A 64 -1.98 2.41 19.94
N PHE A 65 -1.47 1.98 18.80
CA PHE A 65 -2.03 2.28 17.47
C PHE A 65 -2.22 1.01 16.62
N SER A 66 -2.74 -0.06 17.23
CA SER A 66 -3.26 -1.24 16.54
C SER A 66 -4.79 -1.23 16.49
N LEU A 67 -5.39 -2.07 15.65
CA LEU A 67 -6.85 -2.22 15.60
C LEU A 67 -7.40 -2.68 16.96
N GLY A 68 -6.73 -3.65 17.60
CA GLY A 68 -7.05 -4.09 18.96
C GLY A 68 -6.94 -2.97 19.99
N ALA A 69 -5.90 -2.12 19.91
CA ALA A 69 -5.77 -0.96 20.80
C ALA A 69 -6.87 0.08 20.57
N MET A 70 -7.27 0.32 19.32
CA MET A 70 -8.37 1.24 19.00
C MET A 70 -9.71 0.71 19.51
N VAL A 71 -9.98 -0.59 19.37
CA VAL A 71 -11.18 -1.24 19.91
C VAL A 71 -11.17 -1.22 21.44
N SER A 72 -10.03 -1.51 22.07
CA SER A 72 -9.90 -1.51 23.53
C SER A 72 -10.22 -0.15 24.17
N ARG A 73 -10.07 0.97 23.45
CA ARG A 73 -10.46 2.31 23.94
C ARG A 73 -11.97 2.51 24.07
N LEU A 74 -12.77 1.61 23.49
CA LEU A 74 -14.22 1.63 23.58
C LEU A 74 -14.74 0.92 24.85
N ASN A 75 -13.87 0.19 25.56
CA ASN A 75 -14.19 -0.39 26.84
C ASN A 75 -14.42 0.71 27.91
N PRO A 76 -15.19 0.41 28.98
CA PRO A 76 -15.18 1.26 30.16
C PRO A 76 -13.77 1.48 30.70
N ASN A 77 -13.53 2.68 31.22
CA ASN A 77 -12.37 2.87 32.09
C ASN A 77 -12.59 2.08 33.37
N TRP A 78 -11.50 1.67 34.01
CA TRP A 78 -11.54 0.94 35.28
C TRP A 78 -12.27 1.69 36.41
N ASN A 79 -12.36 3.02 36.31
CA ASN A 79 -12.98 3.92 37.27
C ASN A 79 -14.31 4.52 36.80
N ASP A 80 -14.86 4.06 35.67
CA ASP A 80 -16.21 4.44 35.27
C ASP A 80 -17.22 3.85 36.26
N PRO A 81 -18.28 4.59 36.66
CA PRO A 81 -19.32 4.04 37.51
C PRO A 81 -20.00 2.87 36.82
N THR A 82 -20.10 1.74 37.51
CA THR A 82 -20.81 0.56 37.03
C THR A 82 -22.15 0.45 37.75
N PRO A 83 -23.27 0.25 37.04
CA PRO A 83 -24.58 0.01 37.67
C PRO A 83 -24.51 -1.14 38.69
N SER A 84 -25.20 -0.98 39.82
CA SER A 84 -25.24 -2.05 40.84
C SER A 84 -26.17 -3.19 40.44
N ASP A 85 -27.16 -2.93 39.58
CA ASP A 85 -28.01 -3.96 38.99
C ASP A 85 -27.23 -4.69 37.87
N PRO A 86 -27.00 -6.01 37.97
CA PRO A 86 -26.28 -6.78 36.95
C PRO A 86 -26.90 -6.67 35.55
N VAL A 87 -28.23 -6.51 35.45
CA VAL A 87 -28.92 -6.39 34.16
C VAL A 87 -28.58 -5.06 33.49
N GLU A 88 -28.59 -3.97 34.24
CA GLU A 88 -28.18 -2.64 33.74
C GLU A 88 -26.69 -2.60 33.41
N ALA A 89 -25.84 -3.26 34.20
CA ALA A 89 -24.41 -3.36 33.92
C ALA A 89 -24.13 -4.12 32.61
N GLN A 90 -24.77 -5.27 32.40
CA GLN A 90 -24.65 -6.03 31.15
C GLN A 90 -25.13 -5.21 29.96
N LYS A 91 -26.26 -4.50 30.08
CA LYS A 91 -26.78 -3.66 29.02
C LYS A 91 -25.77 -2.56 28.63
N ALA A 92 -25.14 -1.91 29.61
CA ALA A 92 -24.13 -0.89 29.35
C ALA A 92 -22.86 -1.46 28.66
N GLU A 93 -22.50 -2.71 28.96
CA GLU A 93 -21.42 -3.43 28.27
C GLU A 93 -21.80 -3.78 26.82
N ASP A 94 -23.01 -4.31 26.61
CA ASP A 94 -23.53 -4.66 25.29
C ASP A 94 -23.60 -3.42 24.37
N GLU A 95 -23.99 -2.26 24.90
CA GLU A 95 -23.97 -1.00 24.16
C GLU A 95 -22.57 -0.64 23.66
N LYS A 96 -21.53 -0.85 24.47
CA LYS A 96 -20.13 -0.62 24.07
C LYS A 96 -19.66 -1.66 23.06
N PHE A 97 -20.06 -2.92 23.23
CA PHE A 97 -19.81 -3.98 22.25
C PHE A 97 -20.40 -3.62 20.88
N LEU A 98 -21.62 -3.10 20.81
CA LEU A 98 -22.24 -2.68 19.55
C LEU A 98 -21.47 -1.53 18.88
N VAL A 99 -20.95 -0.57 19.64
CA VAL A 99 -20.09 0.50 19.12
C VAL A 99 -18.79 -0.09 18.56
N ALA A 100 -18.15 -1.00 19.29
CA ALA A 100 -16.93 -1.70 18.84
C ALA A 100 -17.17 -2.53 17.58
N SER A 101 -18.27 -3.29 17.54
CA SER A 101 -18.66 -4.11 16.39
C SER A 101 -18.93 -3.24 15.16
N THR A 102 -19.59 -2.09 15.34
CA THR A 102 -19.82 -1.15 14.24
C THR A 102 -18.51 -0.61 13.70
N ARG A 103 -17.61 -0.16 14.59
CA ARG A 103 -16.29 0.37 14.23
C ARG A 103 -15.46 -0.65 13.43
N MET A 104 -15.46 -1.90 13.87
CA MET A 104 -14.78 -3.00 13.17
C MET A 104 -15.42 -3.30 11.80
N GLY A 105 -16.75 -3.30 11.73
CA GLY A 105 -17.49 -3.48 10.49
C GLY A 105 -17.21 -2.37 9.46
N GLU A 106 -17.05 -1.13 9.90
CA GLU A 106 -16.66 0.00 9.04
C GLU A 106 -15.27 -0.19 8.43
N GLU A 107 -14.27 -0.56 9.24
CA GLU A 107 -12.91 -0.76 8.73
C GLU A 107 -12.83 -1.95 7.77
N PHE A 108 -13.50 -3.06 8.09
CA PHE A 108 -13.61 -4.20 7.18
C PHE A 108 -14.29 -3.83 5.86
N SER A 109 -15.43 -3.13 5.94
CA SER A 109 -16.20 -2.74 4.75
C SER A 109 -15.41 -1.78 3.86
N ARG A 110 -14.66 -0.84 4.44
CA ARG A 110 -13.80 0.08 3.70
C ARG A 110 -12.68 -0.65 2.96
N ASP A 111 -12.07 -1.65 3.58
CA ASP A 111 -11.02 -2.46 2.95
C ASP A 111 -11.58 -3.34 1.84
N LEU A 112 -12.74 -3.98 2.07
CA LEU A 112 -13.47 -4.75 1.06
C LEU A 112 -13.86 -3.87 -0.14
N ASP A 113 -14.42 -2.69 0.12
CA ASP A 113 -14.76 -1.70 -0.92
C ASP A 113 -13.52 -1.31 -1.72
N TYR A 114 -12.40 -1.06 -1.06
CA TYR A 114 -11.14 -0.73 -1.72
C TYR A 114 -10.68 -1.87 -2.65
N TYR A 115 -10.68 -3.11 -2.15
CA TYR A 115 -10.25 -4.24 -2.96
C TYR A 115 -11.18 -4.49 -4.16
N ALA A 116 -12.49 -4.38 -3.95
CA ALA A 116 -13.51 -4.59 -4.97
C ALA A 116 -13.52 -3.48 -6.04
N LYS A 117 -13.52 -2.22 -5.62
CA LYS A 117 -13.83 -1.08 -6.49
C LYS A 117 -12.58 -0.35 -6.99
N SER A 118 -11.43 -0.53 -6.37
CA SER A 118 -10.19 0.18 -6.73
C SER A 118 -9.05 -0.78 -7.08
N TRP A 119 -8.65 -1.65 -6.15
CA TRP A 119 -7.46 -2.49 -6.35
C TRP A 119 -7.68 -3.55 -7.43
N LEU A 120 -8.80 -4.27 -7.44
CA LEU A 120 -9.03 -5.32 -8.44
C LEU A 120 -9.13 -4.76 -9.87
N PRO A 121 -9.92 -3.70 -10.14
CA PRO A 121 -9.96 -3.08 -11.47
C PRO A 121 -8.59 -2.56 -11.96
N ALA A 122 -7.72 -2.14 -11.04
CA ALA A 122 -6.36 -1.68 -11.39
C ALA A 122 -5.51 -2.77 -12.06
N ARG A 123 -5.80 -4.06 -11.80
CA ARG A 123 -5.04 -5.18 -12.36
C ARG A 123 -4.89 -5.10 -13.88
N ALA A 124 -5.98 -4.86 -14.60
CA ALA A 124 -5.96 -4.80 -16.06
C ALA A 124 -5.09 -3.65 -16.56
N ILE A 125 -5.12 -2.50 -15.88
CA ILE A 125 -4.32 -1.32 -16.22
C ILE A 125 -2.83 -1.61 -15.99
N VAL A 126 -2.49 -2.25 -14.86
CA VAL A 126 -1.11 -2.64 -14.55
C VAL A 126 -0.59 -3.67 -15.55
N GLN A 127 -1.38 -4.68 -15.90
CA GLN A 127 -1.02 -5.68 -16.92
C GLN A 127 -0.74 -5.03 -18.28
N GLN A 128 -1.58 -4.08 -18.71
CA GLN A 128 -1.39 -3.36 -19.96
C GLN A 128 -0.12 -2.49 -19.94
N ALA A 129 0.08 -1.73 -18.87
CA ALA A 129 1.30 -0.93 -18.69
C ALA A 129 2.55 -1.83 -18.67
N TYR A 130 2.46 -2.96 -17.98
CA TYR A 130 3.57 -3.92 -17.86
C TYR A 130 3.90 -4.56 -19.20
N ALA A 131 2.91 -4.92 -20.02
CA ALA A 131 3.15 -5.41 -21.38
C ALA A 131 3.82 -4.36 -22.29
N LYS A 132 3.51 -3.07 -22.10
CA LYS A 132 4.08 -1.96 -22.87
C LYS A 132 5.45 -1.48 -22.38
N ARG A 133 5.90 -1.90 -21.18
CA ARG A 133 7.11 -1.38 -20.52
C ARG A 133 8.36 -1.36 -21.39
N LEU A 134 8.50 -2.35 -22.28
CA LEU A 134 9.64 -2.51 -23.20
C LEU A 134 9.75 -1.37 -24.23
N GLN A 135 8.68 -0.59 -24.43
CA GLN A 135 8.66 0.58 -25.31
C GLN A 135 9.40 1.78 -24.69
N TYR A 136 9.48 1.85 -23.36
CA TYR A 136 10.10 2.96 -22.63
C TYR A 136 11.52 2.63 -22.15
N ASP A 137 11.80 1.36 -21.89
CA ASP A 137 13.15 0.86 -21.61
C ASP A 137 13.28 -0.55 -22.18
N SER A 138 14.33 -0.82 -22.97
CA SER A 138 14.52 -2.13 -23.63
C SER A 138 14.64 -3.31 -22.66
N LYS A 139 15.01 -3.06 -21.39
CA LYS A 139 15.05 -4.07 -20.33
C LYS A 139 13.79 -4.07 -19.46
N GLY A 140 12.80 -3.23 -19.77
CA GLY A 140 11.53 -3.13 -19.05
C GLY A 140 11.64 -2.57 -17.64
N ARG A 141 12.66 -1.76 -17.34
CA ARG A 141 12.92 -1.18 -16.02
C ARG A 141 12.03 0.04 -15.72
N ILE A 142 11.26 0.53 -16.69
CA ILE A 142 10.38 1.70 -16.56
C ILE A 142 8.95 1.31 -16.92
N LEU A 143 8.02 1.58 -15.99
CA LEU A 143 6.58 1.37 -16.18
C LEU A 143 5.89 2.72 -16.29
N VAL A 144 4.97 2.88 -17.24
CA VAL A 144 4.26 4.16 -17.46
C VAL A 144 2.75 3.95 -17.39
N PHE A 145 2.06 4.86 -16.69
CA PHE A 145 0.61 4.98 -16.68
C PHE A 145 0.19 6.29 -17.37
N ASP A 146 -0.33 6.18 -18.60
CA ASP A 146 -0.65 7.32 -19.48
C ASP A 146 -1.86 8.17 -19.04
N GLY A 147 -2.50 7.88 -17.90
CA GLY A 147 -3.74 8.54 -17.47
C GLY A 147 -3.77 8.94 -16.01
N GLN A 148 -3.69 7.96 -15.10
CA GLN A 148 -3.62 8.21 -13.66
C GLN A 148 -2.87 7.08 -12.96
N SER A 149 -2.30 7.39 -11.80
CA SER A 149 -1.80 6.33 -10.92
C SER A 149 -2.94 5.45 -10.45
N VAL A 150 -2.69 4.14 -10.45
CA VAL A 150 -3.58 3.13 -9.87
C VAL A 150 -2.87 2.37 -8.75
N PRO A 151 -3.56 1.60 -7.90
CA PRO A 151 -2.90 0.65 -7.00
C PRO A 151 -2.06 -0.37 -7.78
N TRP A 152 -0.77 -0.10 -7.94
CA TRP A 152 0.08 -0.87 -8.88
C TRP A 152 1.01 -1.87 -8.21
N LYS A 153 1.46 -1.61 -6.97
CA LYS A 153 2.55 -2.35 -6.31
C LYS A 153 2.32 -3.86 -6.30
N ASP A 154 1.21 -4.30 -5.70
CA ASP A 154 0.91 -5.73 -5.49
C ASP A 154 0.77 -6.48 -6.83
N HIS A 155 0.10 -5.87 -7.81
CA HIS A 155 -0.03 -6.43 -9.17
C HIS A 155 1.31 -6.49 -9.89
N LEU A 156 2.14 -5.45 -9.79
CA LEU A 156 3.46 -5.43 -10.41
C LEU A 156 4.35 -6.55 -9.86
N TYR A 157 4.42 -6.71 -8.54
CA TYR A 157 5.22 -7.78 -7.93
C TYR A 157 4.72 -9.15 -8.36
N THR A 158 3.40 -9.36 -8.39
CA THR A 158 2.80 -10.62 -8.87
C THR A 158 3.21 -10.93 -10.32
N LEU A 159 3.21 -9.93 -11.21
CA LEU A 159 3.60 -10.11 -12.60
C LEU A 159 5.10 -10.44 -12.75
N GLU A 160 5.96 -9.74 -12.01
CA GLU A 160 7.40 -9.98 -12.04
C GLU A 160 7.77 -11.38 -11.50
N ASP A 161 7.08 -11.83 -10.45
CA ASP A 161 7.30 -13.15 -9.88
C ASP A 161 6.79 -14.27 -10.81
N GLN A 162 5.69 -14.03 -11.54
CA GLN A 162 5.16 -14.97 -12.55
C GLN A 162 6.05 -15.10 -13.78
N GLU A 163 6.62 -14.00 -14.28
CA GLU A 163 7.53 -14.02 -15.45
C GLU A 163 8.96 -14.47 -15.08
N ASN A 164 9.28 -14.59 -13.79
CA ASN A 164 10.65 -14.81 -13.30
C ASN A 164 11.66 -13.84 -13.97
N SER A 165 11.24 -12.57 -14.11
CA SER A 165 12.00 -11.58 -14.88
C SER A 165 13.32 -11.23 -14.18
N GLU A 166 14.43 -11.39 -14.89
CA GLU A 166 15.76 -10.94 -14.42
C GLU A 166 15.82 -9.42 -14.27
N ASN A 167 15.08 -8.69 -15.12
CA ASN A 167 15.00 -7.24 -15.09
C ASN A 167 13.67 -6.80 -14.46
N LYS A 168 13.75 -6.29 -13.24
CA LYS A 168 12.61 -5.76 -12.49
C LYS A 168 12.41 -4.28 -12.77
N VAL A 169 11.17 -3.80 -12.71
CA VAL A 169 10.83 -2.38 -12.82
C VAL A 169 11.47 -1.61 -11.67
N LEU A 170 12.14 -0.51 -12.00
CA LEU A 170 12.81 0.37 -11.06
C LEU A 170 12.00 1.66 -10.83
N TYR A 171 11.38 2.18 -11.87
CA TYR A 171 10.63 3.43 -11.83
C TYR A 171 9.24 3.29 -12.44
N VAL A 172 8.25 3.93 -11.80
CA VAL A 172 6.88 4.05 -12.27
C VAL A 172 6.58 5.51 -12.54
N LEU A 173 6.11 5.81 -13.75
CA LEU A 173 5.80 7.16 -14.20
C LEU A 173 4.30 7.32 -14.35
N TYR A 174 3.76 8.41 -13.85
CA TYR A 174 2.34 8.75 -13.95
C TYR A 174 2.12 10.24 -13.76
N PRO A 175 1.05 10.81 -14.33
CA PRO A 175 0.68 12.19 -14.07
C PRO A 175 0.11 12.34 -12.66
N GLU A 176 0.38 13.48 -12.00
CA GLU A 176 -0.15 13.81 -10.67
C GLU A 176 -1.68 13.80 -10.61
N THR A 177 -2.32 14.15 -11.73
CA THR A 177 -3.78 14.17 -11.89
C THR A 177 -4.16 13.74 -13.31
N PRO A 178 -5.41 13.33 -13.58
CA PRO A 178 -5.86 12.96 -14.92
C PRO A 178 -5.97 14.13 -15.93
N ARG A 179 -5.49 15.33 -15.57
CA ARG A 179 -5.60 16.52 -16.43
C ARG A 179 -4.50 16.52 -17.50
N PRO A 180 -4.76 17.02 -18.72
CA PRO A 180 -3.79 17.00 -19.81
C PRO A 180 -2.42 17.66 -19.49
N ASP A 181 -2.42 18.72 -18.69
CA ASP A 181 -1.20 19.48 -18.34
C ASP A 181 -0.69 19.15 -16.92
N ALA A 182 -1.02 17.95 -16.42
CA ALA A 182 -0.55 17.52 -15.12
C ALA A 182 0.96 17.28 -15.14
N LYS A 183 1.64 17.73 -14.08
CA LYS A 183 3.02 17.38 -13.81
C LYS A 183 3.14 15.86 -13.64
N TRP A 184 4.30 15.32 -13.94
CA TRP A 184 4.58 13.89 -13.90
C TRP A 184 5.42 13.52 -12.69
N ARG A 185 5.12 12.35 -12.13
CA ARG A 185 5.85 11.75 -11.02
C ARG A 185 6.73 10.62 -11.54
N ILE A 186 7.89 10.48 -10.89
CA ILE A 186 8.78 9.34 -11.02
C ILE A 186 8.83 8.71 -9.64
N GLN A 187 8.13 7.59 -9.46
CA GLN A 187 8.10 6.87 -8.20
C GLN A 187 9.04 5.66 -8.29
N CYS A 188 9.95 5.52 -7.34
CA CYS A 188 10.85 4.38 -7.29
C CYS A 188 10.12 3.17 -6.73
N VAL A 189 10.29 2.00 -7.35
CA VAL A 189 9.69 0.75 -6.89
C VAL A 189 10.45 0.27 -5.65
N PRO A 190 9.76 0.03 -4.52
CA PRO A 190 10.37 -0.57 -3.34
C PRO A 190 10.91 -1.99 -3.58
N VAL A 191 11.87 -2.43 -2.74
CA VAL A 191 12.39 -3.81 -2.79
C VAL A 191 11.28 -4.82 -2.49
N THR A 192 10.43 -4.52 -1.51
CA THR A 192 9.22 -5.27 -1.16
C THR A 192 8.05 -4.32 -0.91
N LYS A 193 6.82 -4.83 -0.87
CA LYS A 193 5.58 -4.03 -0.70
C LYS A 193 5.64 -3.01 0.44
N ASP A 194 6.23 -3.41 1.57
CA ASP A 194 6.25 -2.62 2.82
C ASP A 194 7.62 -1.98 3.10
N SER A 195 8.59 -2.14 2.19
CA SER A 195 9.92 -1.56 2.36
C SER A 195 9.95 -0.07 2.03
N PHE A 196 10.69 0.69 2.83
CA PHE A 196 11.07 2.08 2.51
C PHE A 196 12.28 2.14 1.57
N GLN A 197 12.98 1.03 1.37
CA GLN A 197 14.12 0.95 0.46
C GLN A 197 13.62 0.77 -0.97
N SER A 198 13.98 1.69 -1.85
CA SER A 198 13.78 1.56 -3.29
C SER A 198 14.78 0.57 -3.89
N ARG A 199 14.36 -0.18 -4.92
CA ARG A 199 15.26 -1.05 -5.73
C ARG A 199 16.42 -0.25 -6.32
N LYS A 200 16.10 0.94 -6.80
CA LYS A 200 17.05 1.97 -7.22
C LYS A 200 16.45 3.33 -6.87
N PRO A 201 16.93 4.03 -5.83
CA PRO A 201 16.50 5.39 -5.56
C PRO A 201 17.04 6.34 -6.64
N LEU A 202 16.38 7.48 -6.84
CA LEU A 202 16.88 8.52 -7.74
C LEU A 202 18.30 8.97 -7.34
N PRO A 203 19.13 9.40 -8.31
CA PRO A 203 20.53 9.76 -8.10
C PRO A 203 20.74 10.72 -6.93
N GLU A 204 21.77 10.46 -6.12
CA GLU A 204 22.09 11.27 -4.94
C GLU A 204 22.29 12.74 -5.26
N ALA A 205 22.94 13.02 -6.39
CA ALA A 205 23.15 14.38 -6.88
C ALA A 205 21.85 15.17 -7.09
N TRP A 206 20.71 14.51 -7.28
CA TRP A 206 19.42 15.16 -7.53
C TRP A 206 18.61 15.38 -6.25
N ARG A 207 18.89 14.62 -5.19
CA ARG A 207 18.05 14.54 -3.99
C ARG A 207 18.01 15.87 -3.24
N GLY A 208 16.81 16.33 -2.91
CA GLY A 208 16.59 17.59 -2.18
C GLY A 208 16.50 18.82 -3.09
N PHE A 209 16.87 18.70 -4.37
CA PHE A 209 16.79 19.79 -5.34
C PHE A 209 15.42 19.90 -6.01
N ARG A 210 15.10 21.10 -6.50
CA ARG A 210 13.79 21.46 -7.05
C ARG A 210 13.92 22.43 -8.22
N ASP A 211 12.85 22.52 -9.01
CA ASP A 211 12.66 23.56 -10.01
C ASP A 211 13.88 23.74 -10.96
N GLU A 212 14.33 24.98 -11.17
CA GLU A 212 15.43 25.30 -12.08
C GLU A 212 16.76 24.68 -11.64
N GLU A 213 17.03 24.60 -10.34
CA GLU A 213 18.26 24.00 -9.81
C GLU A 213 18.33 22.51 -10.13
N LEU A 214 17.21 21.79 -9.96
CA LEU A 214 17.11 20.39 -10.39
C LEU A 214 17.29 20.25 -11.91
N SER A 215 16.74 21.18 -12.68
CA SER A 215 16.86 21.17 -14.15
C SER A 215 18.32 21.34 -14.59
N GLN A 216 19.08 22.21 -13.91
CA GLN A 216 20.51 22.41 -14.14
C GLN A 216 21.35 21.18 -13.77
N ILE A 217 21.08 20.57 -12.61
CA ILE A 217 21.81 19.39 -12.12
C ILE A 217 21.56 18.17 -13.02
N THR A 218 20.31 17.98 -13.44
CA THR A 218 19.93 16.85 -14.30
C THR A 218 20.31 17.08 -15.77
N GLY A 219 20.44 18.34 -16.19
CA GLY A 219 20.50 18.73 -17.59
C GLY A 219 19.16 18.57 -18.33
N ILE A 220 18.06 18.36 -17.59
CA ILE A 220 16.73 18.08 -18.14
C ILE A 220 15.78 19.19 -17.70
N PRO A 221 15.22 19.99 -18.63
CA PRO A 221 14.29 21.07 -18.29
C PRO A 221 13.04 20.59 -17.55
N GLY A 222 12.45 21.47 -16.75
CA GLY A 222 11.15 21.23 -16.12
C GLY A 222 11.18 20.35 -14.88
N GLY A 223 12.34 20.17 -14.23
CA GLY A 223 12.41 19.48 -12.95
C GLY A 223 11.48 20.12 -11.92
N VAL A 224 10.68 19.33 -11.19
CA VAL A 224 9.78 19.85 -10.14
C VAL A 224 10.42 19.64 -8.77
N PHE A 225 10.81 18.40 -8.46
CA PHE A 225 11.59 18.07 -7.26
C PHE A 225 12.13 16.64 -7.31
N VAL A 226 13.10 16.34 -6.44
CA VAL A 226 13.43 14.98 -5.99
C VAL A 226 13.46 14.97 -4.46
N HIS A 227 12.75 14.03 -3.83
CA HIS A 227 12.74 13.91 -2.37
C HIS A 227 14.15 13.64 -1.83
N ALA A 228 14.49 14.15 -0.64
CA ALA A 228 15.83 14.00 -0.05
C ALA A 228 16.29 12.53 0.12
N ALA A 229 15.35 11.63 0.37
CA ALA A 229 15.61 10.19 0.41
C ALA A 229 15.62 9.50 -0.98
N GLY A 230 15.29 10.21 -2.06
CA GLY A 230 15.37 9.73 -3.44
C GLY A 230 14.25 8.79 -3.90
N PHE A 231 13.23 8.51 -3.09
CA PHE A 231 12.17 7.54 -3.46
C PHE A 231 11.14 8.07 -4.46
N ILE A 232 11.05 9.39 -4.65
CA ILE A 232 10.13 10.03 -5.59
C ILE A 232 10.72 11.32 -6.12
N GLY A 233 10.42 11.62 -7.38
CA GLY A 233 10.68 12.92 -8.00
C GLY A 233 9.59 13.27 -9.00
N GLY A 234 9.79 14.33 -9.76
CA GLY A 234 8.86 14.73 -10.80
C GLY A 234 9.41 15.77 -11.76
N ASN A 235 8.74 15.85 -12.91
CA ASN A 235 8.99 16.81 -13.97
C ASN A 235 7.66 17.43 -14.43
N THR A 236 7.69 18.59 -15.06
CA THR A 236 6.48 19.25 -15.58
C THR A 236 5.86 18.49 -16.75
N THR A 237 6.65 17.72 -17.51
CA THR A 237 6.16 16.96 -18.67
C THR A 237 6.47 15.47 -18.56
N PHE A 238 5.77 14.67 -19.37
CA PHE A 238 6.06 13.24 -19.52
C PHE A 238 7.48 13.04 -20.07
N GLU A 239 7.86 13.80 -21.09
CA GLU A 239 9.14 13.68 -21.78
C GLU A 239 10.29 13.93 -20.81
N GLY A 240 10.20 14.99 -19.99
CA GLY A 240 11.20 15.28 -18.98
C GLY A 240 11.25 14.21 -17.89
N ALA A 241 10.10 13.70 -17.44
CA ALA A 241 10.06 12.62 -16.45
C ALA A 241 10.65 11.30 -17.01
N SER A 242 10.34 10.98 -18.27
CA SER A 242 10.86 9.83 -18.99
C SER A 242 12.36 9.91 -19.18
N GLN A 243 12.88 11.07 -19.60
CA GLN A 243 14.32 11.30 -19.75
C GLN A 243 15.05 11.23 -18.39
N MET A 244 14.47 11.80 -17.33
CA MET A 244 15.01 11.70 -15.98
C MET A 244 15.06 10.24 -15.51
N ALA A 245 13.98 9.48 -15.71
CA ALA A 245 13.95 8.07 -15.35
C ALA A 245 14.98 7.26 -16.15
N ALA A 246 15.06 7.43 -17.47
CA ALA A 246 16.04 6.74 -18.33
C ALA A 246 17.49 7.04 -17.89
N THR A 247 17.80 8.30 -17.62
CA THR A 247 19.13 8.71 -17.10
C THR A 247 19.39 8.08 -15.73
N ALA A 248 18.41 8.14 -14.83
CA ALA A 248 18.50 7.60 -13.49
C ALA A 248 18.63 6.07 -13.45
N VAL A 249 18.26 5.36 -14.53
CA VAL A 249 18.39 3.90 -14.58
C VAL A 249 19.87 3.49 -14.74
N ASP A 250 20.66 4.27 -15.47
CA ASP A 250 22.04 3.92 -15.85
C ASP A 250 23.13 4.63 -15.01
N LEU A 251 22.75 5.61 -14.17
CA LEU A 251 23.60 6.20 -13.12
C LEU A 251 23.67 5.31 -11.87
#